data_AF-A0A4Q3MHC9-F1
#
_entry.id   AF-A0A4Q3MHC9-F1
#
_cell.length_a   1.000
_cell.length_b   1.000
_cell.length_c   1.000
_cell.angle_alpha   90.00
_cell.angle_beta   90.00
_cell.angle_gamma   90.00
#
_symmetry.space_group_name_H-M   'P 1'
#
loop_
_entity.id
_entity.type
_entity.pdbx_description
1 polymer ?
#
loop_
_entity_poly.entity_id
_entity_poly.type
_entity_poly.pdbx_seq_one_letter_code
_entity_poly.pdbx_strand_id
1 'polypeptide(L)'
;MVVTARAPPNSPWRDDELDLIVAEYFAMLALEQSGAPYVKARHAERLMALTGRSHRSVEFKLMNISAVLEQELALPRIRGYRPMDNYQAAIFPAIERYLTANPAVLAAAQAPAAPDWPQAAEAPVLFVEAPPPLLVKPRKPRPEGLERLV
;
A
#
# COMPACT_ATOMS: atom_id res chain seq x y z
N MET A 1 15.90 20.05 -12.03
CA MET A 1 15.30 18.74 -12.37
C MET A 1 16.43 17.77 -12.62
N VAL A 2 16.60 16.77 -11.75
CA VAL A 2 17.49 15.65 -12.03
C VAL A 2 16.65 14.63 -12.79
N VAL A 3 16.92 14.47 -14.09
CA VAL A 3 16.30 13.43 -14.90
C VAL A 3 17.26 12.26 -14.92
N THR A 4 16.85 11.13 -14.35
CA THR A 4 17.67 9.92 -14.28
C THR A 4 17.72 9.25 -15.65
N ALA A 5 18.89 8.76 -16.04
CA ALA A 5 19.06 7.99 -17.27
C ALA A 5 18.13 6.76 -17.28
N ARG A 6 17.59 6.41 -18.45
CA ARG A 6 16.65 5.29 -18.59
C ARG A 6 17.29 3.99 -18.13
N ALA A 7 16.64 3.31 -17.18
CA ALA A 7 17.09 2.02 -16.68
C ALA A 7 16.95 0.94 -17.77
N PRO A 8 17.90 0.00 -17.90
CA PRO A 8 17.79 -1.08 -18.87
C PRO A 8 16.60 -1.99 -18.54
N PRO A 9 15.99 -2.63 -19.55
CA PRO A 9 14.90 -3.56 -19.33
C PRO A 9 15.34 -4.69 -18.39
N ASN A 10 14.43 -5.09 -17.50
CA ASN A 10 14.65 -6.14 -16.49
C ASN A 10 15.78 -5.89 -15.48
N SER A 11 16.34 -4.68 -15.39
CA SER A 11 17.27 -4.35 -14.31
C SER A 11 16.60 -4.49 -12.95
N PRO A 12 17.30 -5.01 -11.92
CA PRO A 12 16.76 -5.10 -10.57
C PRO A 12 16.44 -3.70 -10.04
N TRP A 13 15.37 -3.57 -9.24
CA TRP A 13 15.06 -2.33 -8.53
C TRP A 13 16.07 -2.14 -7.40
N ARG A 14 16.69 -0.97 -7.36
CA ARG A 14 17.63 -0.59 -6.30
C ARG A 14 16.86 -0.08 -5.07
N ASP A 15 17.52 -0.08 -3.92
CA ASP A 15 16.92 0.36 -2.66
C ASP A 15 16.42 1.81 -2.70
N ASP A 16 17.17 2.72 -3.34
CA ASP A 16 16.77 4.12 -3.50
C ASP A 16 15.52 4.27 -4.39
N GLU A 17 15.40 3.47 -5.45
CA GLU A 17 14.21 3.44 -6.29
C GLU A 17 13.00 2.87 -5.54
N LEU A 18 13.21 1.85 -4.71
CA LEU A 18 12.18 1.24 -3.86
C LEU A 18 11.70 2.23 -2.79
N ASP A 19 12.60 2.96 -2.16
CA ASP A 19 12.26 3.99 -1.17
C ASP A 19 11.43 5.11 -1.82
N LEU A 20 11.80 5.57 -3.02
CA LEU A 20 11.07 6.58 -3.77
C LEU A 20 9.65 6.14 -4.11
N ILE A 21 9.47 4.92 -4.63
CA ILE A 21 8.15 4.44 -5.03
C ILE A 21 7.23 4.14 -3.84
N VAL A 22 7.80 3.66 -2.72
CA VAL A 22 7.04 3.46 -1.48
C VAL A 22 6.57 4.82 -0.94
N ALA A 23 7.45 5.82 -0.89
CA ALA A 23 7.08 7.17 -0.43
C ALA A 23 5.99 7.81 -1.31
N GLU A 24 6.12 7.72 -2.64
CA GLU A 24 5.12 8.26 -3.56
C GLU A 24 3.78 7.50 -3.46
N TYR A 25 3.81 6.18 -3.23
CA TYR A 25 2.60 5.38 -2.98
C TYR A 25 1.86 5.87 -1.74
N PHE A 26 2.54 6.04 -0.60
CA PHE A 26 1.88 6.50 0.62
C PHE A 26 1.41 7.96 0.53
N ALA A 27 2.10 8.81 -0.22
CA ALA A 27 1.62 10.17 -0.51
C ALA A 27 0.29 10.14 -1.28
N MET A 28 0.17 9.29 -2.31
CA MET A 28 -1.10 9.08 -3.01
C MET A 28 -2.18 8.46 -2.11
N LEU A 29 -1.81 7.50 -1.25
CA LEU A 29 -2.75 6.86 -0.34
C LEU A 29 -3.33 7.86 0.68
N ALA A 30 -2.51 8.78 1.20
CA ALA A 30 -2.97 9.83 2.10
C ALA A 30 -3.96 10.80 1.41
N LEU A 31 -3.71 11.13 0.14
CA LEU A 31 -4.67 11.91 -0.67
C LEU A 31 -5.99 11.15 -0.86
N GLU A 32 -5.92 9.85 -1.17
CA GLU A 32 -7.12 9.02 -1.33
C GLU A 32 -7.93 8.90 -0.03
N GLN A 33 -7.26 8.70 1.11
CA GLN A 33 -7.93 8.59 2.42
C GLN A 33 -8.54 9.92 2.89
N SER A 34 -7.95 11.06 2.52
CA SER A 34 -8.52 12.39 2.80
C SER A 34 -9.61 12.81 1.80
N GLY A 35 -9.89 11.99 0.78
CA GLY A 35 -10.80 12.36 -0.30
C GLY A 35 -10.27 13.46 -1.22
N ALA A 36 -8.98 13.81 -1.10
CA ALA A 36 -8.35 14.82 -1.93
C ALA A 36 -8.12 14.27 -3.35
N PRO A 37 -8.38 15.07 -4.40
CA PRO A 37 -8.14 14.64 -5.77
C PRO A 37 -6.64 14.49 -6.04
N TYR A 38 -6.26 13.43 -6.76
CA TYR A 38 -4.90 13.21 -7.24
C TYR A 38 -4.92 12.54 -8.62
N VAL A 39 -3.85 12.73 -9.40
CA VAL A 39 -3.75 12.21 -10.77
C VAL A 39 -2.62 11.19 -10.84
N LYS A 40 -2.96 9.90 -10.91
CA LYS A 40 -2.01 8.78 -10.98
C LYS A 40 -0.93 8.95 -12.05
N ALA A 41 -1.32 9.45 -13.23
CA ALA A 41 -0.39 9.67 -14.34
C ALA A 41 0.75 10.65 -13.96
N ARG A 42 0.46 11.72 -13.22
CA ARG A 42 1.46 12.69 -12.76
C ARG A 42 2.46 12.08 -11.78
N HIS A 43 1.97 11.24 -10.86
CA HIS A 43 2.84 10.51 -9.93
C HIS A 43 3.71 9.48 -10.66
N ALA A 44 3.14 8.77 -11.63
CA ALA A 44 3.87 7.83 -12.48
C ALA A 44 4.96 8.53 -13.30
N GLU A 45 4.66 9.67 -13.93
CA GLU A 45 5.64 10.49 -14.67
C GLU A 45 6.81 10.94 -13.79
N ARG A 46 6.50 11.39 -12.56
CA ARG A 46 7.53 11.77 -11.59
C ARG A 46 8.43 10.59 -11.22
N LEU A 47 7.84 9.44 -10.92
CA LEU A 47 8.59 8.22 -10.61
C LEU A 47 9.46 7.78 -11.79
N MET A 48 8.95 7.82 -13.02
CA MET A 48 9.72 7.51 -14.22
C MET A 48 10.91 8.47 -14.38
N ALA A 49 10.72 9.77 -14.13
CA ALA A 49 11.80 10.76 -14.24
C ALA A 49 12.91 10.53 -13.18
N LEU A 50 12.53 10.14 -11.96
CA LEU A 50 13.47 9.91 -10.85
C LEU A 50 14.20 8.57 -10.94
N THR A 51 13.54 7.53 -11.46
CA THR A 51 14.09 6.17 -11.47
C THR A 51 14.60 5.74 -12.84
N GLY A 52 14.20 6.43 -13.91
CA GLY A 52 14.45 6.00 -15.29
C GLY A 52 13.64 4.76 -15.70
N ARG A 53 12.70 4.31 -14.86
CA ARG A 53 11.85 3.14 -15.11
C ARG A 53 10.76 3.45 -16.14
N SER A 54 10.25 2.42 -16.80
CA SER A 54 9.10 2.55 -17.69
C SER A 54 7.80 2.67 -16.89
N HIS A 55 6.78 3.30 -17.48
CA HIS A 55 5.43 3.38 -16.89
C HIS A 55 4.92 2.01 -16.43
N ARG A 56 5.01 1.00 -17.32
CA ARG A 56 4.63 -0.37 -17.01
C ARG A 56 5.37 -0.91 -15.78
N SER A 57 6.68 -0.70 -15.69
CA SER A 57 7.45 -1.19 -14.53
C SER A 57 7.06 -0.50 -13.23
N VAL A 58 6.77 0.81 -13.28
CA VAL A 58 6.29 1.58 -12.13
C VAL A 58 4.93 1.05 -11.67
N GLU A 59 3.98 0.90 -12.60
CA GLU A 59 2.64 0.40 -12.31
C GLU A 59 2.66 -0.99 -11.68
N PHE A 60 3.46 -1.92 -12.22
CA PHE A 60 3.66 -3.23 -11.61
C PHE A 60 4.18 -3.15 -10.18
N LYS A 61 5.08 -2.21 -9.87
CA LYS A 61 5.58 -2.07 -8.51
C LYS A 61 4.58 -1.42 -7.56
N LEU A 62 3.75 -0.49 -8.02
CA LEU A 62 2.62 0.02 -7.21
C LEU A 62 1.62 -1.10 -6.88
N MET A 63 1.34 -2.00 -7.82
CA MET A 63 0.51 -3.18 -7.57
C MET A 63 1.15 -4.19 -6.60
N ASN A 64 2.48 -4.36 -6.65
CA ASN A 64 3.20 -5.15 -5.65
C ASN A 64 3.08 -4.54 -4.25
N ILE A 65 3.20 -3.21 -4.11
CA ILE A 65 3.00 -2.54 -2.81
C ILE A 65 1.57 -2.78 -2.30
N SER A 66 0.55 -2.63 -3.14
CA SER A 66 -0.84 -2.96 -2.79
C SER A 66 -0.99 -4.40 -2.28
N ALA A 67 -0.28 -5.36 -2.87
CA ALA A 67 -0.30 -6.75 -2.42
C ALA A 67 0.30 -6.91 -1.02
N VAL A 68 1.44 -6.28 -0.74
CA VAL A 68 2.06 -6.33 0.60
C VAL A 68 1.14 -5.72 1.65
N LEU A 69 0.56 -4.54 1.37
CA LEU A 69 -0.31 -3.87 2.33
C LEU A 69 -1.54 -4.71 2.67
N GLU A 70 -2.21 -5.25 1.64
CA GLU A 70 -3.44 -6.02 1.85
C GLU A 70 -3.17 -7.42 2.42
N GLN A 71 -2.22 -8.15 1.84
CA GLN A 71 -2.03 -9.58 2.13
C GLN A 71 -1.15 -9.85 3.36
N GLU A 72 -0.13 -9.01 3.61
CA GLU A 72 0.86 -9.25 4.67
C GLU A 72 0.63 -8.38 5.91
N LEU A 73 0.14 -7.14 5.72
CA LEU A 73 0.01 -6.15 6.80
C LEU A 73 -1.45 -5.84 7.17
N ALA A 74 -2.43 -6.27 6.36
CA ALA A 74 -3.84 -5.91 6.51
C ALA A 74 -4.08 -4.38 6.62
N LEU A 75 -3.29 -3.61 5.89
CA LEU A 75 -3.39 -2.15 5.80
C LEU A 75 -4.22 -1.74 4.58
N PRO A 76 -4.87 -0.55 4.61
CA PRO A 76 -5.51 0.02 3.44
C PRO A 76 -4.52 0.18 2.28
N ARG A 77 -5.02 -0.04 1.07
CA ARG A 77 -4.29 0.17 -0.19
C ARG A 77 -5.03 1.17 -1.06
N ILE A 78 -4.34 1.70 -2.08
CA ILE A 78 -4.97 2.49 -3.13
C ILE A 78 -5.93 1.59 -3.92
N ARG A 79 -7.22 1.97 -3.99
CA ARG A 79 -8.29 1.13 -4.55
C ARG A 79 -8.02 0.74 -6.00
N GLY A 80 -7.51 1.67 -6.80
CA GLY A 80 -7.26 1.45 -8.22
C GLY A 80 -5.89 0.88 -8.58
N TYR A 81 -5.11 0.37 -7.62
CA TYR A 81 -3.96 -0.50 -7.90
C TYR A 81 -4.27 -1.89 -7.35
N ARG A 82 -4.65 -2.81 -8.24
CA ARG A 82 -5.02 -4.18 -7.89
C ARG A 82 -3.79 -4.92 -7.32
N PRO A 83 -3.90 -5.57 -6.15
CA PRO A 83 -2.88 -6.48 -5.62
C PRO A 83 -2.47 -7.54 -6.65
N MET A 84 -1.16 -7.77 -6.78
CA MET A 84 -0.62 -8.91 -7.52
C MET A 84 -0.65 -10.18 -6.66
N ASP A 85 -0.96 -11.32 -7.27
CA ASP A 85 -0.89 -12.62 -6.59
C ASP A 85 0.56 -13.09 -6.35
N ASN A 86 1.49 -12.60 -7.17
CA ASN A 86 2.92 -12.88 -7.06
C ASN A 86 3.70 -11.56 -7.16
N TYR A 87 4.51 -11.27 -6.14
CA TYR A 87 5.28 -10.04 -6.04
C TYR A 87 6.67 -10.30 -5.44
N GLN A 88 7.59 -9.38 -5.68
CA GLN A 88 9.00 -9.54 -5.33
C GLN A 88 9.26 -9.16 -3.88
N ALA A 89 9.88 -10.05 -3.09
CA ALA A 89 10.21 -9.82 -1.68
C ALA A 89 11.15 -8.62 -1.45
N ALA A 90 11.88 -8.17 -2.47
CA ALA A 90 12.77 -7.01 -2.41
C ALA A 90 12.07 -5.71 -1.96
N ILE A 91 10.74 -5.61 -2.04
CA ILE A 91 10.00 -4.43 -1.59
C ILE A 91 9.85 -4.36 -0.06
N PHE A 92 9.99 -5.48 0.67
CA PHE A 92 9.72 -5.53 2.11
C PHE A 92 10.59 -4.57 2.92
N PRO A 93 11.93 -4.54 2.76
CA PRO A 93 12.76 -3.65 3.56
C PRO A 93 12.44 -2.16 3.34
N ALA A 94 12.04 -1.77 2.13
CA ALA A 94 11.65 -0.40 1.83
C ALA A 94 10.31 -0.01 2.51
N ILE A 95 9.32 -0.92 2.50
CA ILE A 95 8.06 -0.72 3.22
C ILE A 95 8.29 -0.66 4.73
N GLU A 96 9.11 -1.55 5.27
CA GLU A 96 9.48 -1.56 6.68
C GLU A 96 10.18 -0.26 7.10
N ARG A 97 11.21 0.18 6.35
CA ARG A 97 11.88 1.46 6.58
C ARG A 97 10.89 2.63 6.59
N TYR A 98 10.00 2.67 5.60
CA TYR A 98 9.01 3.73 5.51
C TYR A 98 8.05 3.74 6.70
N LEU A 99 7.47 2.59 7.06
CA LEU A 99 6.51 2.50 8.15
C LEU A 99 7.15 2.75 9.52
N THR A 100 8.40 2.32 9.71
CA THR A 100 9.19 2.61 10.91
C THR A 100 9.42 4.13 11.06
N ALA A 101 9.73 4.81 9.96
CA ALA A 101 9.90 6.27 9.96
C ALA A 101 8.57 7.05 10.03
N ASN A 102 7.44 6.41 9.73
CA ASN A 102 6.12 7.04 9.66
C ASN A 102 5.08 6.28 10.51
N PRO A 103 5.25 6.21 11.84
CA PRO A 103 4.36 5.43 12.71
C PRO A 103 2.90 5.90 12.68
N ALA A 104 2.66 7.16 12.32
CA ALA A 104 1.31 7.71 12.14
C ALA A 104 0.48 6.95 11.08
N VAL A 105 1.13 6.35 10.08
CA VAL A 105 0.44 5.55 9.05
C VAL A 105 -0.18 4.29 9.67
N LEU A 106 0.56 3.63 10.57
CA LEU A 106 0.06 2.45 11.28
C LEU A 106 -1.05 2.84 12.27
N ALA A 107 -0.88 3.95 12.99
CA ALA A 107 -1.88 4.46 13.91
C ALA A 107 -3.20 4.83 13.19
N ALA A 108 -3.11 5.47 12.02
CA ALA A 108 -4.28 5.83 11.22
C ALA A 108 -5.05 4.61 10.71
N ALA A 109 -4.35 3.51 10.39
CA ALA A 109 -4.99 2.27 9.97
C ALA A 109 -5.68 1.51 11.12
N GLN A 110 -5.29 1.78 12.37
CA GLN A 110 -5.90 1.19 13.57
C GLN A 110 -7.07 2.03 14.11
N ALA A 111 -7.24 3.26 13.64
CA ALA A 111 -8.38 4.08 13.99
C ALA A 111 -9.66 3.39 13.49
N PRO A 112 -10.72 3.29 14.32
CA PRO A 112 -11.98 2.72 13.87
C PRO A 112 -12.46 3.51 12.66
N ALA A 113 -12.61 2.83 11.53
CA ALA A 113 -13.29 3.40 10.38
C ALA A 113 -14.68 3.84 10.87
N ALA A 114 -14.96 5.15 10.80
CA ALA A 114 -16.30 5.64 11.09
C ALA A 114 -17.27 4.86 10.18
N PRO A 115 -18.31 4.21 10.74
CA PRO A 115 -19.22 3.42 9.94
C PRO A 115 -19.84 4.32 8.87
N ASP A 116 -19.80 3.86 7.63
CA ASP A 116 -20.38 4.44 6.43
C ASP A 116 -21.91 4.29 6.38
N TRP A 117 -22.56 4.33 7.56
CA TRP A 117 -24.01 4.26 7.65
C TRP A 117 -24.61 5.66 7.42
N PRO A 118 -25.57 5.84 6.49
CA PRO A 118 -26.34 7.08 6.42
C PRO A 118 -27.08 7.24 7.74
N GLN A 119 -26.81 8.32 8.46
CA GLN A 119 -27.44 8.58 9.75
C GLN A 119 -28.93 8.88 9.55
N ALA A 120 -29.74 7.83 9.56
CA ALA A 120 -31.19 7.88 9.53
C ALA A 120 -31.76 6.86 10.52
N ALA A 121 -32.34 7.41 11.59
CA ALA A 121 -33.44 6.96 12.42
C ALA A 121 -33.49 5.50 12.95
N GLU A 122 -33.58 5.44 14.29
CA GLU A 122 -34.04 4.35 15.16
C GLU A 122 -33.30 2.99 15.13
N ALA A 123 -32.81 2.61 16.30
CA ALA A 123 -32.16 1.33 16.54
C ALA A 123 -33.17 0.17 16.47
N PRO A 124 -33.01 -0.82 15.59
CA PRO A 124 -33.58 -2.12 15.85
C PRO A 124 -32.70 -2.81 16.90
N VAL A 125 -33.36 -3.47 17.86
CA VAL A 125 -32.70 -4.39 18.80
C VAL A 125 -31.94 -5.43 17.98
N LEU A 126 -30.61 -5.35 17.96
CA LEU A 126 -29.77 -6.30 17.26
C LEU A 126 -29.78 -7.61 18.06
N PHE A 127 -30.44 -8.64 17.54
CA PHE A 127 -30.15 -10.01 17.98
C PHE A 127 -28.71 -10.32 17.54
N VAL A 128 -27.80 -10.42 18.51
CA VAL A 128 -26.44 -10.89 18.28
C VAL A 128 -26.50 -12.41 18.13
N GLU A 129 -26.78 -12.88 16.92
CA GLU A 129 -26.41 -14.24 16.56
C GLU A 129 -24.87 -14.28 16.50
N ALA A 130 -24.25 -15.26 17.18
CA ALA A 130 -22.80 -15.37 17.22
C ALA A 130 -22.26 -15.38 15.77
N PRO A 131 -21.26 -14.54 15.43
CA PRO A 131 -20.78 -14.47 14.07
C PRO A 131 -20.32 -15.87 13.63
N PRO A 132 -20.70 -16.33 12.42
CA PRO A 132 -20.26 -17.62 11.92
C PRO A 132 -18.73 -17.67 12.00
N PRO A 133 -18.13 -18.82 12.36
CA PRO A 133 -16.70 -18.94 12.45
C PRO A 133 -16.10 -18.51 11.11
N LEU A 134 -15.38 -17.39 11.12
CA LEU A 134 -14.65 -16.95 9.95
C LEU A 134 -13.71 -18.11 9.58
N LEU A 135 -13.76 -18.52 8.31
CA LEU A 135 -12.81 -19.46 7.75
C LEU A 135 -11.47 -18.72 7.65
N VAL A 136 -10.77 -18.62 8.79
CA VAL A 136 -9.48 -17.97 8.89
C VAL A 136 -8.50 -18.89 8.17
N LYS A 137 -8.17 -18.57 6.92
CA LYS A 137 -7.05 -19.22 6.25
C LYS A 137 -5.82 -19.06 7.15
N PRO A 138 -5.06 -20.12 7.44
CA PRO A 138 -3.86 -19.99 8.25
C PRO A 138 -2.95 -18.96 7.61
N ARG A 139 -2.67 -17.88 8.35
CA ARG A 139 -1.75 -16.84 7.90
C ARG A 139 -0.36 -17.46 7.82
N LYS A 140 0.30 -17.27 6.66
CA LYS A 140 1.72 -17.60 6.55
C LYS A 140 2.49 -16.75 7.57
N PRO A 141 3.62 -17.24 8.11
CA PRO A 141 4.49 -16.40 8.91
C PRO A 141 4.86 -15.15 8.11
N ARG A 142 4.89 -14.01 8.80
CA ARG A 142 5.21 -12.73 8.16
C ARG A 142 6.62 -12.82 7.56
N PRO A 143 6.85 -12.28 6.34
CA PRO A 143 8.18 -12.29 5.73
C PRO A 143 9.24 -11.57 6.59
N GLU A 144 10.47 -12.06 6.57
CA GLU A 144 11.62 -11.59 7.39
C GLU A 144 11.78 -10.04 7.37
N GLY A 145 11.65 -9.43 6.19
CA GLY A 145 11.76 -7.97 6.02
C GLY A 145 10.57 -7.15 6.52
N LEU A 146 9.60 -7.74 7.22
CA LEU A 146 8.48 -7.04 7.87
C LEU A 146 8.31 -7.44 9.34
N GLU A 147 9.21 -8.28 9.88
CA GLU A 147 9.06 -8.86 11.22
C GLU A 147 9.07 -7.83 12.34
N ARG A 148 9.71 -6.67 12.15
CA ARG A 148 9.92 -5.65 13.21
C ARG A 148 8.75 -4.69 13.40
N LEU A 149 7.67 -4.81 12.61
CA LEU A 149 6.50 -3.93 12.70
C LEU A 149 5.50 -4.34 13.80
N VAL A 150 5.98 -4.94 14.90
CA VAL A 150 5.19 -5.38 16.09
C VAL A 150 5.82 -4.94 17.40
#